data_AF-A0A9D0GZK8-F1
#
_entry.id   AF-A0A9D0GZK8-F1
#
_cell.length_a   1.000
_cell.length_b   1.000
_cell.length_c   1.000
_cell.angle_alpha   90.00
_cell.angle_beta   90.00
_cell.angle_gamma   90.00
#
_symmetry.space_group_name_H-M   'P 1'
#
loop_
_entity.id
_entity.type
_entity.pdbx_description
1 polymer ?
#
loop_
_entity_poly.entity_id
_entity_poly.type
_entity_poly.pdbx_seq_one_letter_code
_entity_poly.pdbx_strand_id
1 'polypeptide(L)' 'ANPIAMILSAAMMLEITCKLPEAARDIENAIDKVLEEGYRTGDIWAPGTKKVGTKEMTEAIIKHII' A
#
# COMPACT_ATOMS: atom_id res chain seq x y z
N ALA A 1 -7.53 -10.59 3.55
CA ALA A 1 -7.71 -9.31 4.28
C ALA A 1 -6.97 -8.22 3.50
N ASN A 2 -7.30 -6.95 3.73
CA ASN A 2 -6.63 -5.83 3.10
C ASN A 2 -5.55 -5.26 4.02
N PRO A 3 -4.24 -5.33 3.66
CA PRO A 3 -3.18 -4.78 4.51
C PRO A 3 -3.04 -3.25 4.39
N ILE A 4 -3.64 -2.62 3.37
CA ILE A 4 -3.38 -1.22 3.00
C ILE A 4 -3.67 -0.27 4.17
N ALA A 5 -4.82 -0.42 4.83
CA ALA A 5 -5.22 0.48 5.92
C ALA A 5 -4.22 0.47 7.09
N MET A 6 -3.70 -0.71 7.44
CA MET A 6 -2.70 -0.82 8.51
C MET A 6 -1.35 -0.22 8.09
N ILE A 7 -0.95 -0.40 6.83
CA ILE A 7 0.29 0.17 6.29
C ILE A 7 0.20 1.69 6.24
N LEU A 8 -0.92 2.26 5.78
CA LEU A 8 -1.15 3.71 5.80
C LEU A 8 -1.17 4.27 7.23
N SER A 9 -1.70 3.52 8.20
CA SER A 9 -1.62 3.92 9.62
C SER A 9 -0.16 4.04 10.11
N ALA A 10 0.73 3.16 9.63
CA ALA A 10 2.17 3.27 9.90
C ALA A 10 2.82 4.44 9.15
N ALA A 11 2.41 4.74 7.91
CA ALA A 11 2.86 5.93 7.18
C ALA A 11 2.48 7.21 7.93
N MET A 12 1.23 7.31 8.42
CA MET A 12 0.78 8.43 9.25
C MET A 12 1.61 8.56 10.55
N MET A 13 1.98 7.44 11.18
CA MET A 13 2.87 7.45 12.36
C MET A 13 4.25 8.00 12.01
N LEU A 14 4.83 7.60 10.87
CA LEU A 14 6.13 8.11 10.41
C LEU A 14 6.09 9.63 10.20
N GLU A 15 5.04 10.12 9.55
CA GLU A 15 4.87 11.55 9.29
C GLU A 15 4.66 12.35 10.58
N ILE A 16 3.68 11.96 11.39
CA ILE A 16 3.20 12.77 12.52
C ILE A 16 4.10 12.62 13.74
N THR A 17 4.44 11.38 14.10
CA THR A 17 5.16 11.06 15.35
C THR A 17 6.67 11.06 15.13
N CYS A 18 7.13 10.37 14.08
CA CYS A 18 8.57 10.24 13.83
C CYS A 18 9.17 11.44 13.08
N LYS A 19 8.34 12.36 12.56
CA LYS A 19 8.76 13.52 11.75
C LYS A 19 9.56 13.11 10.51
N LEU A 20 9.17 11.99 9.89
CA LEU A 20 9.76 11.43 8.67
C LEU A 20 8.73 11.49 7.53
N PRO A 21 8.39 12.70 7.01
CA PRO A 21 7.39 12.86 5.97
C PRO A 21 7.82 12.25 4.62
N GLU A 22 9.13 12.17 4.35
CA GLU A 22 9.65 11.55 3.12
C GLU A 22 9.38 10.04 3.13
N ALA A 23 9.74 9.35 4.22
CA ALA A 23 9.48 7.91 4.37
C ALA A 23 7.97 7.58 4.34
N ALA A 24 7.12 8.46 4.90
CA ALA A 24 5.66 8.30 4.80
C ALA A 24 5.19 8.41 3.34
N ARG A 25 5.66 9.42 2.60
CA ARG A 25 5.35 9.61 1.18
C ARG A 25 5.84 8.45 0.32
N ASP A 26 7.00 7.87 0.60
CA ASP A 26 7.50 6.72 -0.15
C ASP A 26 6.56 5.51 -0.03
N ILE A 27 5.99 5.29 1.16
CA ILE A 27 4.99 4.24 1.38
C ILE A 27 3.67 4.57 0.67
N GLU A 28 3.18 5.80 0.76
CA GLU A 28 1.95 6.23 0.08
C GLU A 28 2.06 6.08 -1.44
N ASN A 29 3.16 6.59 -2.01
CA ASN A 29 3.46 6.47 -3.44
C ASN A 29 3.58 5.00 -3.88
N ALA A 30 4.17 4.14 -3.05
CA ALA A 30 4.27 2.72 -3.33
C ALA A 30 2.89 2.04 -3.40
N ILE A 31 1.97 2.40 -2.49
CA ILE A 31 0.59 1.90 -2.49
C ILE A 31 -0.15 2.41 -3.73
N ASP A 32 -0.03 3.69 -4.07
CA ASP A 32 -0.68 4.28 -5.24
C ASP A 32 -0.24 3.56 -6.53
N LYS A 33 1.06 3.34 -6.73
CA LYS A 33 1.57 2.59 -7.89
C LYS A 33 0.99 1.19 -7.99
N VAL A 34 0.94 0.45 -6.87
CA VAL A 34 0.37 -0.90 -6.84
C VAL A 34 -1.12 -0.89 -7.18
N LEU A 35 -1.84 0.14 -6.74
CA LEU A 35 -3.25 0.30 -7.10
C LEU A 35 -3.44 0.72 -8.56
N GLU A 36 -2.56 1.53 -9.13
CA GLU A 36 -2.53 1.89 -10.55
C GLU A 36 -2.24 0.69 -11.45
N GLU A 37 -1.36 -0.23 -11.01
CA GLU A 37 -1.11 -1.52 -11.66
C GLU A 37 -2.30 -2.50 -11.54
N GLY A 38 -3.37 -2.10 -10.86
CA GLY A 38 -4.61 -2.84 -10.78
C GLY A 38 -4.64 -3.95 -9.72
N TYR A 39 -3.68 -4.01 -8.79
CA TYR A 39 -3.74 -4.97 -7.68
C TYR A 39 -4.87 -4.61 -6.71
N ARG A 40 -5.73 -5.57 -6.38
CA ARG A 40 -6.83 -5.39 -5.43
C ARG A 40 -6.97 -6.62 -4.54
N THR A 41 -7.13 -6.39 -3.24
CA THR A 41 -7.56 -7.47 -2.32
C THR A 41 -9.05 -7.75 -2.50
N GLY A 42 -9.50 -8.92 -2.02
CA GLY A 42 -10.86 -9.41 -2.29
C GLY A 42 -11.99 -8.47 -1.87
N ASP A 43 -11.77 -7.58 -0.90
CA ASP A 43 -12.70 -6.57 -0.40
C ASP A 43 -12.88 -5.34 -1.32
N ILE A 44 -11.86 -5.01 -2.13
CA ILE A 44 -11.88 -3.85 -3.06
C ILE A 44 -11.68 -4.27 -4.52
N TRP A 45 -11.85 -5.56 -4.81
CA TRP A 45 -11.68 -6.11 -6.14
C TRP A 45 -12.89 -5.80 -7.03
N ALA A 46 -12.60 -5.46 -8.29
CA ALA A 46 -13.59 -5.28 -9.35
C ALA A 46 -13.16 -6.02 -10.63
N PRO A 47 -14.10 -6.41 -11.51
CA PRO A 47 -13.78 -6.95 -12.83
C PRO A 47 -12.78 -6.06 -13.58
N GLY A 48 -11.76 -6.67 -14.20
CA GLY A 48 -10.67 -5.94 -14.86
C GLY A 48 -9.48 -5.58 -13.96
N THR A 49 -9.53 -5.92 -12.66
CA THR A 49 -8.41 -5.76 -11.72
C THR A 49 -7.78 -7.09 -11.32
N LYS A 50 -6.53 -7.06 -10.85
CA LYS A 50 -5.77 -8.24 -10.40
C LYS A 50 -6.11 -8.54 -8.94
N LYS A 51 -6.88 -9.62 -8.71
CA LYS A 51 -7.22 -10.08 -7.37
C LYS A 51 -5.98 -10.70 -6.69
N VAL A 52 -5.62 -10.21 -5.51
CA VAL A 52 -4.50 -10.72 -4.71
C VAL A 52 -4.86 -10.95 -3.25
N GLY A 53 -4.06 -11.79 -2.58
CA GLY A 53 -4.13 -11.98 -1.14
C GLY A 53 -3.39 -10.91 -0.34
N THR A 54 -3.46 -11.00 1.00
CA THR A 54 -2.74 -10.08 1.91
C THR A 54 -1.24 -10.07 1.63
N LYS A 55 -0.61 -11.24 1.52
CA LYS A 55 0.84 -11.38 1.36
C LYS A 55 1.33 -10.81 0.03
N GLU A 56 0.63 -11.16 -1.05
CA GLU A 56 0.95 -10.68 -2.40
C GLU A 56 0.80 -9.16 -2.51
N MET A 57 -0.23 -8.58 -1.88
CA MET A 57 -0.40 -7.12 -1.81
C MET A 57 0.78 -6.47 -1.07
N THR A 58 1.19 -7.02 0.07
CA THR A 58 2.36 -6.52 0.82
C THR A 58 3.65 -6.62 0.02
N GLU A 59 3.90 -7.75 -0.65
CA GLU A 59 5.08 -7.95 -1.51
C GLU A 59 5.10 -6.97 -2.69
N ALA A 60 3.93 -6.68 -3.29
CA ALA A 60 3.82 -5.69 -4.35
C ALA A 60 4.15 -4.28 -3.84
N ILE A 61 3.67 -3.90 -2.66
CA ILE A 61 3.96 -2.59 -2.04
C ILE A 61 5.46 -2.45 -1.76
N ILE A 62 6.09 -3.46 -1.15
CA ILE A 62 7.52 -3.41 -0.81
C ILE A 62 8.40 -3.19 -2.05
N LYS A 63 8.04 -3.78 -3.20
CA LYS A 63 8.78 -3.60 -4.47
C LYS A 63 8.74 -2.18 -5.01
N HIS A 64 7.82 -1.34 -4.53
CA HIS A 64 7.61 0.03 -5.01
C HIS A 64 8.09 1.11 -4.02
N ILE A 65 8.61 0.72 -2.86
CA ILE A 65 9.29 1.62 -1.92
C ILE A 65 10.69 1.91 -2.46
N ILE A 66 11.08 3.20 -2.47
CA ILE A 66 12.35 3.70 -3.03
C ILE A 66 13.19 4.32 -1.92
#